data_AF-A0A3E1KCN2-F1
#
_entry.id   AF-A0A3E1KCN2-F1
#
_cell.length_a   1.000
_cell.length_b   1.000
_cell.length_c   1.000
_cell.angle_alpha   90.00
_cell.angle_beta   90.00
_cell.angle_gamma   90.00
#
_symmetry.space_group_name_H-M   'P 1'
#
loop_
_entity.id
_entity.type
_entity.pdbx_description
1 polymer ?
#
loop_
_entity_poly.entity_id
_entity_poly.type
_entity_poly.pdbx_seq_one_letter_code
_entity_poly.pdbx_strand_id
1 'polypeptide(L)'
;MLIDALILLPVTLFLLWLYAYSGPRGLRGGAWLADRLPAALAVILAAAVLVWLHLTLEFEDLNRNIIAVVSAYLVLLTGLGLAWLLRWLRSRG
;
A
#
# COMPACT_ATOMS: atom_id res chain seq x y z
N MET A 1 -13.20 8.58 7.82
CA MET A 1 -11.73 8.64 8.03
C MET A 1 -11.17 7.77 9.15
N LEU A 2 -11.49 7.97 10.45
CA LEU A 2 -10.90 7.14 11.51
C LEU A 2 -11.31 5.66 11.37
N ILE A 3 -12.61 5.42 11.14
CA ILE A 3 -13.16 4.08 10.93
C ILE A 3 -12.54 3.44 9.67
N ASP A 4 -12.44 4.20 8.58
CA ASP A 4 -11.81 3.81 7.32
C ASP A 4 -10.36 3.38 7.53
N ALA A 5 -9.60 4.15 8.33
CA ALA A 5 -8.23 3.80 8.68
C ALA A 5 -8.17 2.51 9.52
N LEU A 6 -9.10 2.30 10.45
CA LEU A 6 -9.20 1.07 11.23
C LEU A 6 -9.56 -0.15 10.36
N ILE A 7 -10.34 0.03 9.30
CA ILE A 7 -10.63 -1.02 8.31
C ILE A 7 -9.38 -1.29 7.46
N LEU A 8 -8.70 -0.24 6.97
CA LEU A 8 -7.55 -0.36 6.09
C LEU A 8 -6.31 -0.96 6.78
N LEU A 9 -6.12 -0.62 8.06
CA LEU A 9 -4.93 -0.94 8.84
C LEU A 9 -4.62 -2.45 8.90
N PRO A 10 -5.52 -3.36 9.32
CA PRO A 10 -5.19 -4.78 9.46
C PRO A 10 -4.76 -5.39 8.12
N VAL A 11 -5.43 -5.06 7.03
CA VAL A 11 -5.07 -5.54 5.69
C VAL A 11 -3.72 -4.96 5.25
N THR A 12 -3.50 -3.66 5.47
CA THR A 12 -2.21 -3.01 5.16
C THR A 12 -1.06 -3.67 5.92
N LEU A 13 -1.23 -3.90 7.23
CA LEU A 13 -0.24 -4.57 8.06
C LEU A 13 0.02 -6.01 7.61
N PHE A 14 -1.05 -6.75 7.29
CA PHE A 14 -0.93 -8.11 6.77
C PHE A 14 -0.15 -8.14 5.44
N LEU A 15 -0.45 -7.24 4.51
CA LEU A 15 0.23 -7.18 3.21
C LEU A 15 1.69 -6.73 3.34
N LEU A 16 1.99 -5.78 4.23
CA LEU A 16 3.36 -5.39 4.54
C LEU A 16 4.15 -6.52 5.19
N TRP A 17 3.52 -7.25 6.12
CA TRP A 17 4.09 -8.45 6.70
C TRP A 17 4.37 -9.50 5.61
N LEU A 18 3.41 -9.76 4.72
CA LEU A 18 3.56 -10.71 3.62
C LEU A 18 4.71 -10.30 2.67
N TYR A 19 4.78 -9.01 2.33
CA TYR A 19 5.85 -8.45 1.51
C TYR A 19 7.23 -8.61 2.16
N ALA A 20 7.32 -8.38 3.46
CA ALA A 20 8.54 -8.56 4.23
C ALA A 20 8.92 -10.03 4.37
N TYR A 21 7.93 -10.89 4.63
CA TYR A 21 8.09 -12.33 4.82
C TYR A 21 8.58 -13.02 3.55
N SER A 22 8.07 -12.61 2.38
CA SER A 22 8.46 -13.17 1.08
C SER A 22 9.78 -12.60 0.53
N GLY A 23 10.44 -11.70 1.26
CA GLY A 23 11.64 -11.00 0.80
C GLY A 23 12.94 -11.76 1.09
N PRO A 24 14.05 -11.43 0.41
CA PRO A 24 15.35 -12.02 0.70
C PRO A 24 15.84 -11.64 2.10
N ARG A 25 16.39 -12.62 2.81
CA ARG A 25 16.95 -12.43 4.16
C ARG A 25 18.35 -11.83 4.06
N GLY A 26 18.68 -10.90 4.95
CA GLY A 26 20.04 -10.36 5.07
C GLY A 26 20.38 -9.18 4.15
N LEU A 27 19.39 -8.57 3.47
CA LEU A 27 19.61 -7.30 2.76
C LEU A 27 20.12 -6.21 3.73
N ARG A 28 21.15 -5.46 3.31
CA ARG A 28 21.73 -4.34 4.06
C ARG A 28 21.94 -3.12 3.15
N GLY A 29 22.01 -1.93 3.74
CA GLY A 29 22.33 -0.69 3.03
C GLY A 29 21.38 -0.37 1.87
N GLY A 30 21.94 0.04 0.73
CA GLY A 30 21.16 0.45 -0.44
C GLY A 30 20.25 -0.63 -1.01
N ALA A 31 20.65 -1.91 -0.94
CA ALA A 31 19.83 -3.02 -1.43
C ALA A 31 18.56 -3.21 -0.58
N TRP A 32 18.67 -3.02 0.74
CA TRP A 32 17.51 -3.01 1.63
C TRP A 32 16.57 -1.84 1.30
N LEU A 33 17.14 -0.65 1.08
CA LEU A 33 16.35 0.55 0.79
C LEU A 33 15.60 0.41 -0.54
N ALA A 34 16.28 -0.05 -1.59
CA ALA A 34 15.68 -0.28 -2.89
C ALA A 34 14.61 -1.38 -2.86
N ASP A 35 14.67 -2.32 -1.93
CA ASP A 35 13.60 -3.31 -1.71
C ASP A 35 12.37 -2.69 -1.03
N ARG A 36 12.57 -1.88 0.01
CA ARG A 36 11.46 -1.37 0.84
C ARG A 36 10.82 -0.09 0.31
N LEU A 37 11.56 0.72 -0.44
CA LEU A 37 11.08 2.02 -0.92
C LEU A 37 9.81 1.91 -1.79
N PRO A 38 9.71 0.98 -2.76
CA PRO A 38 8.48 0.82 -3.54
C PRO A 38 7.27 0.43 -2.67
N ALA A 39 7.45 -0.45 -1.69
CA ALA A 39 6.38 -0.86 -0.78
C ALA A 39 5.94 0.29 0.15
N ALA A 40 6.90 1.09 0.64
CA ALA A 40 6.59 2.29 1.43
C ALA A 40 5.82 3.33 0.60
N LEU A 41 6.22 3.55 -0.66
CA LEU A 41 5.51 4.43 -1.58
C LEU A 41 4.08 3.96 -1.85
N ALA A 42 3.84 2.65 -1.96
CA ALA A 42 2.49 2.10 -2.13
C ALA A 42 1.58 2.47 -0.95
N VAL A 43 2.08 2.38 0.28
CA VAL A 43 1.33 2.76 1.50
C VAL A 43 1.05 4.26 1.52
N ILE A 44 2.06 5.08 1.21
CA ILE A 44 1.92 6.54 1.18
C ILE A 44 0.88 6.95 0.13
N LEU A 45 0.93 6.37 -1.07
CA LEU A 45 -0.02 6.66 -2.14
C LEU A 45 -1.45 6.22 -1.79
N ALA A 46 -1.62 5.04 -1.18
CA ALA A 46 -2.92 4.59 -0.71
C ALA A 46 -3.52 5.54 0.34
N ALA A 47 -2.71 5.98 1.29
CA ALA A 47 -3.12 6.97 2.30
C ALA A 47 -3.45 8.32 1.67
N ALA A 48 -2.65 8.79 0.72
CA ALA A 48 -2.90 10.04 0.00
C ALA A 48 -4.21 9.99 -0.78
N VAL A 49 -4.51 8.87 -1.46
CA VAL A 49 -5.78 8.68 -2.18
C VAL A 49 -6.95 8.64 -1.22
N LEU A 50 -6.83 7.96 -0.08
CA LEU A 50 -7.87 7.93 0.94
C LEU A 50 -8.21 9.35 1.43
N VAL A 51 -7.19 10.15 1.73
CA VAL A 51 -7.34 11.55 2.17
C VAL A 51 -7.95 12.38 1.06
N TRP A 52 -7.42 12.30 -0.15
CA TRP A 52 -7.88 13.07 -1.28
C TRP A 52 -9.36 12.82 -1.58
N LEU A 53 -9.79 11.55 -1.61
CA LEU A 53 -11.19 11.19 -1.86
C LEU A 53 -12.14 11.67 -0.75
N HIS A 54 -11.69 11.71 0.50
CA HIS A 54 -12.48 12.31 1.58
C HIS A 54 -12.67 13.82 1.44
N LEU A 55 -11.74 14.50 0.77
CA LEU A 55 -11.79 15.94 0.55
C LEU A 55 -12.54 16.32 -0.72
N THR A 56 -12.62 15.44 -1.72
CA THR A 56 -13.16 15.77 -3.05
C THR A 56 -14.48 15.10 -3.40
N LEU A 57 -14.87 14.01 -2.74
CA LEU A 57 -16.12 13.31 -3.06
C LEU A 57 -17.32 13.94 -2.36
N GLU A 58 -18.30 14.36 -3.17
CA GLU A 58 -19.61 14.87 -2.74
C GLU A 58 -20.67 13.75 -2.67
N PHE A 59 -20.38 12.69 -1.91
CA PHE A 59 -21.35 11.61 -1.64
C PHE A 59 -21.78 11.62 -0.18
N GLU A 60 -22.96 11.06 0.09
CA GLU A 60 -23.39 10.76 1.46
C GLU A 60 -22.37 9.86 2.17
N ASP A 61 -22.25 10.05 3.48
CA ASP A 61 -21.11 9.59 4.28
C ASP A 61 -20.75 8.11 4.06
N LEU A 62 -21.74 7.21 3.98
CA LEU A 62 -21.48 5.78 3.79
C LEU A 62 -20.89 5.47 2.41
N ASN A 63 -21.48 6.04 1.34
CA ASN A 63 -21.02 5.82 -0.03
C ASN A 63 -19.62 6.40 -0.24
N ARG A 64 -19.35 7.60 0.32
CA ARG A 64 -18.02 8.21 0.29
C ARG A 64 -16.97 7.32 0.94
N ASN A 65 -17.26 6.81 2.15
CA ASN A 65 -16.31 5.97 2.89
C ASN A 65 -16.01 4.66 2.13
N ILE A 66 -17.04 4.00 1.58
CA ILE A 66 -16.86 2.78 0.78
C ILE A 66 -15.98 3.05 -0.43
N ILE A 67 -16.27 4.09 -1.22
CA ILE A 67 -15.48 4.44 -2.40
C ILE A 67 -14.05 4.75 -2.01
N ALA A 68 -13.84 5.58 -0.99
CA ALA A 68 -12.51 6.00 -0.55
C ALA A 68 -11.65 4.82 -0.07
N VAL A 69 -12.22 3.92 0.74
CA VAL A 69 -11.54 2.71 1.25
C VAL A 69 -11.22 1.74 0.12
N VAL A 70 -12.18 1.45 -0.76
CA VAL A 70 -11.96 0.52 -1.88
C VAL A 70 -10.90 1.06 -2.84
N SER A 71 -10.96 2.35 -3.18
CA SER A 71 -9.94 2.98 -4.03
C SER A 71 -8.55 2.95 -3.38
N ALA A 72 -8.45 3.26 -2.08
CA ALA A 72 -7.18 3.17 -1.35
C ALA A 72 -6.63 1.73 -1.34
N TYR A 73 -7.49 0.72 -1.19
CA TYR A 73 -7.08 -0.68 -1.29
C TYR A 73 -6.56 -1.05 -2.66
N LEU A 74 -7.24 -0.65 -3.74
CA LEU A 74 -6.78 -0.93 -5.10
C LEU A 74 -5.40 -0.32 -5.36
N VAL A 75 -5.16 0.90 -4.87
CA VAL A 75 -3.85 1.56 -4.95
C VAL A 75 -2.80 0.79 -4.16
N LEU A 76 -3.11 0.37 -2.93
CA LEU A 76 -2.19 -0.39 -2.09
C LEU A 76 -1.83 -1.73 -2.74
N LEU A 77 -2.82 -2.49 -3.20
CA LEU A 77 -2.64 -3.79 -3.85
C LEU A 77 -1.82 -3.65 -5.14
N THR A 78 -2.13 -2.66 -5.96
CA THR A 78 -1.39 -2.38 -7.21
C THR A 78 0.06 -1.99 -6.90
N GLY A 79 0.27 -1.09 -5.94
CA GLY A 79 1.60 -0.62 -5.56
C GLY A 79 2.46 -1.74 -4.95
N LEU A 80 1.90 -2.58 -4.09
CA LEU A 80 2.62 -3.74 -3.54
C LEU A 80 2.87 -4.82 -4.60
N GLY A 81 1.91 -5.04 -5.51
CA GLY A 81 2.09 -5.90 -6.68
C GLY A 81 3.28 -5.45 -7.55
N LEU A 82 3.37 -4.15 -7.83
CA LEU A 82 4.52 -3.55 -8.52
C LEU A 82 5.82 -3.69 -7.73
N ALA A 83 5.78 -3.49 -6.41
CA ALA A 83 6.95 -3.69 -5.55
C ALA A 83 7.46 -5.13 -5.60
N TRP A 84 6.56 -6.12 -5.66
CA TRP A 84 6.92 -7.54 -5.88
C TRP A 84 7.49 -7.77 -7.27
N LEU A 85 6.88 -7.20 -8.31
CA LEU A 85 7.37 -7.32 -9.67
C LEU A 85 8.79 -6.77 -9.81
N LEU A 86 9.06 -5.58 -9.25
CA LEU A 86 10.39 -4.97 -9.25
C LEU A 86 11.41 -5.82 -8.48
N ARG A 87 10.99 -6.46 -7.38
CA ARG A 87 11.85 -7.41 -6.66
C ARG A 87 12.16 -8.63 -7.54
N TRP A 88 11.16 -9.20 -8.18
CA TRP A 88 11.31 -10.36 -9.06
C TRP A 88 12.22 -10.07 -10.25
N LEU A 89 12.04 -8.92 -10.92
CA LEU A 89 12.90 -8.49 -12.03
C LEU A 89 14.36 -8.36 -11.59
N ARG A 90 14.62 -7.75 -10.42
CA ARG A 90 15.98 -7.63 -9.85
C ARG A 90 16.60 -8.95 -9.45
N SER A 91 15.80 -9.96 -9.13
CA SER A 91 16.32 -11.30 -8.81
C SER A 91 16.74 -12.11 -10.04
N ARG A 92 16.41 -11.64 -11.25
CA ARG A 92 16.71 -12.30 -12.53
C ARG A 92 17.84 -11.64 -13.34
N GLY A 93 18.23 -10.42 -12.99
CA GLY A 93 19.36 -9.72 -13.60
C GLY A 93 20.58 -9.80 -12.70
#